data_AF-A0A9W8DKV5-F1
#
_entry.id   AF-A0A9W8DKV5-F1
#
_cell.length_a   1.000
_cell.length_b   1.000
_cell.length_c   1.000
_cell.angle_alpha   90.00
_cell.angle_beta   90.00
_cell.angle_gamma   90.00
#
_symmetry.space_group_name_H-M   'P 1'
#
loop_
_entity.id
_entity.type
_entity.pdbx_description
1 polymer ?
#
loop_
_entity_poly.entity_id
_entity_poly.type
_entity_poly.pdbx_seq_one_letter_code
_entity_poly.pdbx_strand_id
1 'polypeptide(L)'
;MAQNAPPIVLSANAFEKIAPAAYHRRFFARNLRPDSRHFSDFRGTSVQINSVTTAYGSAVVRMGSTMVICGIKGEVAQPDVNFPDRGYFVPNIELSPVASTDFSPGTPSELAQVLSYRLDQVVREGGLLDLTQLCIEEKAAVWTLYADVTVLAYDGNVFDAALLALQTALLYTKLPRAQFDTDTSIVTVTKELIQPILIRRRVYAASFAYFTE
;
A
#
# COMPACT_ATOMS: atom_id res chain seq x y z
N MET A 1 -31.52 -4.01 52.02
CA MET A 1 -31.06 -5.25 51.36
C MET A 1 -31.05 -5.00 49.86
N ALA A 2 -29.96 -4.48 49.31
CA ALA A 2 -29.84 -4.32 47.87
C ALA A 2 -29.57 -5.70 47.26
N GLN A 3 -30.55 -6.22 46.53
CA GLN A 3 -30.38 -7.46 45.76
C GLN A 3 -29.29 -7.20 44.71
N ASN A 4 -28.12 -7.83 44.88
CA ASN A 4 -27.09 -7.87 43.85
C ASN A 4 -27.69 -8.59 42.63
N ALA A 5 -28.06 -7.82 41.62
CA ALA A 5 -28.41 -8.36 40.32
C ALA A 5 -27.24 -9.24 39.83
N PRO A 6 -27.51 -10.40 39.21
CA PRO A 6 -26.45 -11.27 38.71
C PRO A 6 -25.58 -10.49 37.70
N PRO A 7 -24.25 -10.70 37.71
CA PRO A 7 -23.38 -10.02 36.77
C PRO A 7 -23.79 -10.36 35.34
N ILE A 8 -23.92 -9.33 34.49
CA ILE A 8 -24.29 -9.50 33.08
C ILE A 8 -23.17 -10.31 32.41
N VAL A 9 -23.49 -11.55 32.00
CA VAL A 9 -22.56 -12.40 31.26
C VAL A 9 -22.66 -12.02 29.78
N LEU A 10 -21.66 -11.29 29.31
CA LEU A 10 -21.52 -10.93 27.89
C LEU A 10 -20.59 -11.92 27.20
N SER A 11 -20.89 -12.24 25.93
CA SER A 11 -19.91 -12.90 25.07
C SER A 11 -18.72 -11.97 24.81
N ALA A 12 -17.55 -12.53 24.49
CA ALA A 12 -16.34 -11.73 24.24
C ALA A 12 -16.57 -10.67 23.15
N ASN A 13 -17.17 -11.05 22.02
CA ASN A 13 -17.48 -10.13 20.92
C ASN A 13 -18.50 -9.04 21.32
N ALA A 14 -19.48 -9.37 22.17
CA ALA A 14 -20.42 -8.37 22.67
C ALA A 14 -19.72 -7.39 23.61
N PHE A 15 -18.85 -7.89 24.49
CA PHE A 15 -18.10 -7.06 25.42
C PHE A 15 -17.09 -6.15 24.72
N GLU A 16 -16.42 -6.63 23.68
CA GLU A 16 -15.55 -5.84 22.81
C GLU A 16 -16.29 -4.65 22.17
N LYS A 17 -17.51 -4.89 21.66
CA LYS A 17 -18.31 -3.82 21.04
C LYS A 17 -18.88 -2.82 22.04
N ILE A 18 -19.30 -3.29 23.22
CA ILE A 18 -19.95 -2.44 24.23
C ILE A 18 -18.92 -1.60 25.00
N ALA A 19 -17.77 -2.19 25.34
CA ALA A 19 -16.75 -1.56 26.16
C ALA A 19 -15.33 -1.89 25.65
N PRO A 20 -14.93 -1.39 24.46
CA PRO A 20 -13.67 -1.77 23.80
C PRO A 20 -12.43 -1.47 24.65
N ALA A 21 -12.37 -0.30 25.30
CA ALA A 21 -11.25 0.05 26.17
C ALA A 21 -11.11 -0.94 27.34
N ALA A 22 -12.20 -1.26 28.02
CA ALA A 22 -12.19 -2.22 29.12
C ALA A 22 -11.88 -3.65 28.65
N TYR A 23 -12.35 -4.03 27.45
CA TYR A 23 -12.01 -5.30 26.80
C TYR A 23 -10.51 -5.43 26.60
N HIS A 24 -9.88 -4.48 25.91
CA HIS A 24 -8.45 -4.51 25.64
C HIS A 24 -7.60 -4.45 26.93
N ARG A 25 -8.01 -3.64 27.92
CA ARG A 25 -7.30 -3.51 29.20
C ARG A 25 -7.17 -4.84 29.95
N ARG A 26 -8.15 -5.74 29.83
CA ARG A 26 -8.07 -7.10 30.41
C ARG A 26 -6.97 -7.96 29.78
N PHE A 27 -6.73 -7.81 28.49
CA PHE A 27 -5.64 -8.50 27.79
C PHE A 27 -4.29 -7.85 28.10
N PHE A 28 -4.25 -6.52 28.12
CA PHE A 28 -3.02 -5.77 28.39
C PHE A 28 -2.48 -6.02 29.80
N ALA A 29 -3.35 -6.17 30.81
CA ALA A 29 -2.96 -6.56 32.16
C ALA A 29 -2.27 -7.93 32.24
N ARG A 30 -2.41 -8.77 31.20
CA ARG A 30 -1.77 -10.08 31.07
C ARG A 30 -0.62 -10.08 30.07
N ASN A 31 -0.18 -8.91 29.58
CA ASN A 31 0.82 -8.75 28.53
C ASN A 31 0.49 -9.52 27.23
N LEU A 32 -0.80 -9.61 26.90
CA LEU A 32 -1.31 -10.29 25.73
C LEU A 32 -2.20 -9.37 24.90
N ARG A 33 -2.35 -9.71 23.63
CA ARG A 33 -3.33 -9.13 22.72
C ARG A 33 -4.59 -10.01 22.66
N PRO A 34 -5.72 -9.50 22.15
CA PRO A 34 -6.95 -10.29 21.99
C PRO A 34 -6.78 -11.57 21.16
N ASP A 35 -5.81 -11.60 20.25
CA ASP A 35 -5.47 -12.74 19.40
C ASP A 35 -4.30 -13.56 19.93
N SER A 36 -4.03 -13.48 21.23
CA SER A 36 -2.99 -14.23 21.97
C SER A 36 -1.53 -13.93 21.61
N ARG A 37 -1.26 -12.94 20.77
CA ARG A 37 0.11 -12.50 20.44
C ARG A 37 0.70 -11.58 21.53
N HIS A 38 2.03 -11.53 21.62
CA HIS A 38 2.71 -10.51 22.41
C HIS A 38 2.68 -9.14 21.72
N PHE A 39 3.02 -8.08 22.45
CA PHE A 39 3.00 -6.71 21.94
C PHE A 39 3.99 -6.46 20.79
N SER A 40 5.13 -7.16 20.80
CA SER A 40 6.15 -7.08 19.75
C SER A 40 5.86 -7.94 18.52
N ASP A 41 4.91 -8.87 18.61
CA ASP A 41 4.73 -9.89 17.58
C ASP A 41 3.90 -9.35 16.40
N PHE A 42 4.49 -9.44 15.20
CA PHE A 42 3.81 -9.14 13.96
C PHE A 42 2.86 -10.26 13.53
N ARG A 43 1.93 -9.96 12.62
CA ARG A 43 1.07 -10.99 12.02
C ARG A 43 1.88 -11.79 11.00
N GLY A 44 1.50 -13.05 10.81
CA GLY A 44 2.01 -13.86 9.70
C GLY A 44 1.80 -13.11 8.38
N THR A 45 2.86 -12.95 7.60
CA THR A 45 2.85 -12.18 6.35
C THR A 45 3.21 -13.10 5.19
N SER A 46 2.38 -13.12 4.15
CA SER A 46 2.66 -13.80 2.89
C SER A 46 2.61 -12.82 1.72
N VAL A 47 3.44 -13.07 0.72
CA VAL A 47 3.59 -12.22 -0.46
C VAL A 47 3.53 -13.11 -1.70
N GLN A 48 2.67 -12.75 -2.65
CA GLN A 48 2.61 -13.35 -3.97
C GLN A 48 2.99 -12.29 -4.99
N ILE A 49 3.90 -12.63 -5.90
CA ILE A 49 4.43 -11.72 -6.92
C ILE A 49 3.77 -12.03 -8.26
N ASN A 50 3.64 -11.02 -9.12
CA ASN A 50 3.12 -11.14 -10.48
C ASN A 50 1.72 -11.78 -10.56
N SER A 51 0.86 -11.48 -9.58
CA SER A 51 -0.50 -12.00 -9.52
C SER A 51 -1.42 -11.42 -10.61
N VAL A 52 -1.13 -10.21 -11.09
CA VAL A 52 -1.85 -9.53 -12.17
C VAL A 52 -0.99 -9.54 -13.43
N THR A 53 -1.42 -10.30 -14.44
CA THR A 53 -0.68 -10.50 -15.69
C THR A 53 -0.75 -9.31 -16.65
N THR A 54 -1.74 -8.44 -16.49
CA THR A 54 -1.94 -7.25 -17.32
C THR A 54 -1.17 -6.02 -16.81
N ALA A 55 -0.57 -6.11 -15.63
CA ALA A 55 0.26 -5.06 -15.04
C ALA A 55 1.74 -5.28 -15.39
N TYR A 56 2.54 -4.22 -15.41
CA TYR A 56 3.98 -4.29 -15.64
C TYR A 56 4.73 -4.93 -14.46
N GLY A 57 4.16 -4.80 -13.27
CA GLY A 57 4.54 -5.53 -12.06
C GLY A 57 3.36 -5.56 -11.11
N SER A 58 3.25 -6.60 -10.30
CA SER A 58 2.19 -6.69 -9.30
C SER A 58 2.59 -7.53 -8.10
N ALA A 59 1.91 -7.29 -6.98
CA ALA A 59 2.06 -8.10 -5.79
C ALA A 59 0.76 -8.14 -4.99
N VAL A 60 0.47 -9.30 -4.38
CA VAL A 60 -0.57 -9.47 -3.38
C VAL A 60 0.11 -9.75 -2.04
N VAL A 61 -0.19 -8.94 -1.04
CA VAL A 61 0.32 -9.08 0.32
C VAL A 61 -0.83 -9.41 1.24
N ARG A 62 -0.64 -10.44 2.06
CA ARG A 62 -1.55 -10.78 3.15
C ARG A 62 -0.80 -10.69 4.46
N MET A 63 -1.27 -9.82 5.35
CA MET A 63 -0.75 -9.63 6.70
C MET A 63 -1.84 -10.00 7.71
N GLY A 64 -1.83 -11.27 8.15
CA GLY A 64 -2.94 -11.89 8.87
C GLY A 64 -4.23 -11.91 8.02
N SER A 65 -5.24 -11.16 8.43
CA SER A 65 -6.50 -11.02 7.70
C SER A 65 -6.55 -9.79 6.79
N THR A 66 -5.57 -8.89 6.88
CA THR A 66 -5.47 -7.76 5.96
C THR A 66 -4.86 -8.21 4.64
N MET A 67 -5.53 -7.91 3.52
CA MET A 67 -5.09 -8.28 2.19
C MET A 67 -5.09 -7.06 1.27
N VAL A 68 -3.96 -6.84 0.60
CA VAL A 68 -3.74 -5.71 -0.30
C VAL A 68 -3.14 -6.22 -1.60
N ILE A 69 -3.65 -5.75 -2.72
CA ILE A 69 -3.05 -5.97 -4.05
C ILE A 69 -2.50 -4.66 -4.56
N CYS A 70 -1.31 -4.70 -5.18
CA CYS A 70 -0.73 -3.58 -5.89
C CYS A 70 -0.42 -3.98 -7.33
N GLY A 71 -0.82 -3.13 -8.29
CA GLY A 71 -0.45 -3.23 -9.69
C GLY A 71 0.26 -1.97 -10.15
N ILE A 72 1.33 -2.14 -10.93
CA ILE A 72 2.06 -1.05 -11.56
C ILE A 72 1.71 -1.02 -13.04
N LYS A 73 1.29 0.14 -13.52
CA LYS A 73 1.15 0.45 -14.95
C LYS A 73 1.98 1.68 -15.27
N GLY A 74 2.20 1.90 -16.55
CA GLY A 74 2.87 3.11 -17.00
C GLY A 74 2.42 3.57 -18.36
N GLU A 75 2.62 4.85 -18.61
CA GLU A 75 2.41 5.51 -19.89
C GLU A 75 3.55 6.51 -20.15
N VAL A 76 3.67 6.95 -21.40
CA VAL A 76 4.64 7.96 -21.78
C VAL A 76 3.98 9.33 -21.74
N ALA A 77 4.64 10.29 -21.08
CA ALA A 77 4.19 11.66 -20.96
C ALA A 77 5.34 12.64 -21.22
N GLN A 78 5.01 13.92 -21.39
CA GLN A 78 6.02 14.98 -21.42
C GLN A 78 6.49 15.32 -20.00
N PRO A 79 7.80 15.52 -19.79
CA PRO A 79 8.32 15.90 -18.47
C PRO A 79 7.92 17.31 -18.07
N ASP A 80 8.09 17.61 -16.78
CA ASP A 80 7.91 18.94 -16.24
C ASP A 80 9.02 19.87 -16.75
N VAL A 81 8.69 21.13 -17.04
CA VAL A 81 9.66 22.13 -17.55
C VAL A 81 10.79 22.37 -16.54
N ASN A 82 10.50 22.27 -15.25
CA ASN A 82 11.48 22.45 -14.18
C ASN A 82 12.33 21.20 -13.93
N PHE A 83 11.83 20.03 -14.28
CA PHE A 83 12.48 18.73 -14.06
C PHE A 83 12.47 17.88 -15.34
N PRO A 84 13.23 18.28 -16.36
CA PRO A 84 13.16 17.70 -17.69
C PRO A 84 13.72 16.27 -17.79
N ASP A 85 14.43 15.81 -16.77
CA ASP A 85 15.11 14.51 -16.65
C ASP A 85 14.36 13.53 -15.74
N ARG A 86 13.17 13.89 -15.23
CA ARG A 86 12.43 13.06 -14.25
C ARG A 86 11.08 12.63 -14.77
N GLY A 87 10.80 11.34 -14.64
CA GLY A 87 9.45 10.82 -14.82
C GLY A 87 8.55 11.06 -13.61
N TYR A 88 7.33 10.54 -13.72
CA TYR A 88 6.30 10.69 -12.70
C TYR A 88 6.02 9.36 -12.01
N PHE A 89 5.65 9.46 -10.73
CA PHE A 89 5.13 8.35 -9.96
C PHE A 89 3.86 8.83 -9.25
N VAL A 90 2.76 8.11 -9.47
CA VAL A 90 1.42 8.46 -9.00
C VAL A 90 0.83 7.25 -8.28
N PRO A 91 0.96 7.18 -6.93
CA PRO A 91 0.32 6.14 -6.16
C PRO A 91 -1.15 6.49 -5.89
N ASN A 92 -2.01 5.48 -6.01
CA ASN A 92 -3.41 5.57 -5.64
C ASN A 92 -3.78 4.36 -4.79
N ILE A 93 -4.37 4.60 -3.62
CA ILE A 93 -4.93 3.53 -2.78
C ILE A 93 -6.45 3.59 -2.77
N GLU A 94 -7.06 2.44 -3.02
CA GLU A 94 -8.49 2.25 -2.98
C GLU A 94 -8.86 1.36 -1.79
N LEU A 95 -9.72 1.89 -0.93
CA LEU A 95 -10.34 1.15 0.16
C LEU A 95 -11.67 0.58 -0.35
N SER A 96 -11.63 -0.66 -0.85
CA SER A 96 -12.80 -1.28 -1.47
C SER A 96 -13.91 -1.55 -0.44
N PRO A 97 -15.20 -1.35 -0.79
CA PRO A 97 -16.33 -1.81 0.04
C PRO A 97 -16.34 -3.32 0.30
N VAL A 98 -15.62 -4.11 -0.52
CA VAL A 98 -15.41 -5.54 -0.29
C VAL A 98 -14.53 -5.78 0.95
N ALA A 99 -13.64 -4.85 1.29
CA ALA A 99 -12.66 -5.01 2.36
C ALA A 99 -13.24 -4.75 3.76
N SER A 100 -14.18 -3.81 3.87
CA SER A 100 -14.91 -3.52 5.11
C SER A 100 -16.22 -2.80 4.78
N THR A 101 -17.24 -3.01 5.61
CA THR A 101 -18.51 -2.25 5.57
C THR A 101 -18.33 -0.77 5.89
N ASP A 102 -17.20 -0.39 6.48
CA ASP A 102 -16.88 1.00 6.80
C ASP A 102 -16.48 1.80 5.54
N PHE A 103 -16.19 1.12 4.44
CA PHE A 103 -15.76 1.74 3.19
C PHE A 103 -16.92 1.88 2.22
N SER A 104 -17.15 3.12 1.78
CA SER A 104 -18.17 3.45 0.80
C SER A 104 -17.57 3.58 -0.60
N PRO A 105 -18.29 3.15 -1.65
CA PRO A 105 -17.85 3.35 -3.03
C PRO A 105 -17.88 4.84 -3.40
N GLY A 106 -17.05 5.24 -4.35
CA GLY A 106 -17.04 6.60 -4.90
C GLY A 106 -15.70 7.30 -4.67
N THR A 107 -15.77 8.57 -4.24
CA THR A 107 -14.59 9.39 -4.02
C THR A 107 -13.69 8.82 -2.92
N PRO A 108 -12.36 8.88 -3.07
CA PRO A 108 -11.44 8.42 -2.04
C PRO A 108 -11.71 9.07 -0.69
N SER A 109 -11.83 8.26 0.36
CA SER A 109 -11.96 8.74 1.73
C SER A 109 -10.71 9.47 2.20
N GLU A 110 -10.82 10.23 3.29
CA GLU A 110 -9.66 10.91 3.90
C GLU A 110 -8.53 9.93 4.22
N LEU A 111 -8.86 8.76 4.77
CA LEU A 111 -7.87 7.71 5.04
C LEU A 111 -7.17 7.27 3.75
N ALA A 112 -7.90 7.03 2.66
CA ALA A 112 -7.30 6.67 1.38
C ALA A 112 -6.36 7.77 0.86
N GLN A 113 -6.77 9.04 0.93
CA GLN A 113 -5.94 10.17 0.51
C GLN A 113 -4.66 10.29 1.34
N VAL A 114 -4.75 10.17 2.67
CA VAL A 114 -3.59 10.19 3.56
C VAL A 114 -2.64 9.03 3.28
N LEU A 115 -3.17 7.83 3.03
CA LEU A 115 -2.36 6.66 2.71
C LEU A 115 -1.67 6.80 1.35
N SER A 116 -2.37 7.27 0.30
CA SER A 116 -1.78 7.57 -1.01
C SER A 116 -0.65 8.60 -0.89
N TYR A 117 -0.90 9.69 -0.17
CA TYR A 117 0.09 10.74 0.07
C TYR A 117 1.31 10.17 0.80
N ARG A 118 1.12 9.38 1.86
CA ARG A 118 2.25 8.76 2.58
C ARG A 118 3.06 7.80 1.71
N LEU A 119 2.42 7.03 0.83
CA LEU A 119 3.14 6.17 -0.13
C LEU A 119 3.98 7.01 -1.09
N ASP A 120 3.45 8.12 -1.61
CA ASP A 120 4.18 9.05 -2.47
C ASP A 120 5.41 9.63 -1.76
N GLN A 121 5.25 10.08 -0.51
CA GLN A 121 6.37 10.59 0.31
C GLN A 121 7.44 9.53 0.54
N VAL A 122 7.06 8.29 0.84
CA VAL A 122 8.02 7.18 0.99
C VAL A 122 8.74 6.88 -0.33
N VAL A 123 8.10 7.05 -1.48
CA VAL A 123 8.77 6.84 -2.76
C VAL A 123 9.75 7.98 -3.07
N ARG A 124 9.32 9.23 -2.93
CA ARG A 124 10.08 10.44 -3.29
C ARG A 124 11.15 10.80 -2.26
N GLU A 125 10.75 11.03 -1.02
CA GLU A 125 11.66 11.43 0.07
C GLU A 125 12.32 10.21 0.69
N GLY A 126 11.55 9.12 0.76
CA GLY A 126 12.03 7.83 1.22
C GLY A 126 12.93 7.13 0.20
N GLY A 127 13.31 7.76 -0.92
CA GLY A 127 14.38 7.31 -1.81
C GLY A 127 14.24 5.89 -2.34
N LEU A 128 13.01 5.38 -2.43
CA LEU A 128 12.71 4.02 -2.88
C LEU A 128 13.01 3.89 -4.39
N LEU A 129 12.54 4.88 -5.16
CA LEU A 129 12.63 4.91 -6.61
C LEU A 129 13.34 6.19 -7.06
N ASP A 130 14.29 6.03 -7.97
CA ASP A 130 14.89 7.16 -8.68
C ASP A 130 14.03 7.55 -9.88
N LEU A 131 13.44 8.73 -9.88
CA LEU A 131 12.58 9.17 -10.99
C LEU A 131 13.37 9.48 -12.27
N THR A 132 14.69 9.66 -12.18
CA THR A 132 15.52 9.91 -13.37
C THR A 132 15.64 8.68 -14.27
N GLN A 133 15.50 7.47 -13.71
CA GLN A 133 15.49 6.22 -14.47
C GLN A 133 14.27 6.08 -15.39
N LEU A 134 13.25 6.90 -15.16
CA LEU A 134 12.03 6.95 -15.95
C LEU A 134 12.17 7.87 -17.16
N CYS A 135 13.30 8.56 -17.32
CA CYS A 135 13.55 9.40 -18.48
C CYS A 135 13.79 8.55 -19.74
N ILE A 136 13.08 8.86 -20.81
CA ILE A 136 13.28 8.25 -22.13
C ILE A 136 14.17 9.17 -22.96
N GLU A 137 13.78 10.45 -23.07
CA GLU A 137 14.53 11.51 -23.72
C GLU A 137 14.30 12.82 -22.95
N GLU A 138 15.39 13.50 -22.55
CA GLU A 138 15.33 14.72 -21.75
C GLU A 138 14.48 15.79 -22.47
N LYS A 139 13.58 16.45 -21.74
CA LYS A 139 12.65 17.50 -22.26
C LYS A 139 11.60 17.00 -23.25
N ALA A 140 11.65 15.76 -23.73
CA ALA A 140 10.75 15.26 -24.75
C ALA A 140 9.80 14.17 -24.24
N ALA A 141 10.33 13.15 -23.55
CA ALA A 141 9.53 11.99 -23.16
C ALA A 141 10.04 11.33 -21.88
N VAL A 142 9.12 11.04 -20.97
CA VAL A 142 9.37 10.32 -19.71
C VAL A 142 8.25 9.32 -19.42
N TRP A 143 8.55 8.33 -18.60
CA TRP A 143 7.55 7.42 -18.06
C TRP A 143 6.79 8.05 -16.89
N THR A 144 5.47 7.91 -16.91
CA THR A 144 4.59 8.08 -15.76
C THR A 144 4.20 6.70 -15.26
N LEU A 145 4.51 6.38 -14.01
CA LEU A 145 4.12 5.13 -13.37
C LEU A 145 2.92 5.34 -12.45
N TYR A 146 1.87 4.59 -12.69
CA TYR A 146 0.70 4.50 -11.82
C TYR A 146 0.83 3.28 -10.94
N ALA A 147 0.72 3.48 -9.63
CA ALA A 147 0.68 2.39 -8.67
C ALA A 147 -0.71 2.32 -8.05
N ASP A 148 -1.52 1.39 -8.55
CA ASP A 148 -2.86 1.15 -8.04
C ASP A 148 -2.79 0.11 -6.93
N VAL A 149 -3.17 0.53 -5.72
CA VAL A 149 -3.16 -0.30 -4.52
C VAL A 149 -4.60 -0.50 -4.07
N THR A 150 -5.14 -1.70 -4.19
CA THR A 150 -6.51 -2.00 -3.75
C THR A 150 -6.48 -2.85 -2.50
N VAL A 151 -7.19 -2.40 -1.45
CA VAL A 151 -7.38 -3.18 -0.23
C VAL A 151 -8.56 -4.12 -0.43
N LEU A 152 -8.32 -5.43 -0.28
CA LEU A 152 -9.30 -6.50 -0.51
C LEU A 152 -9.92 -7.00 0.80
N ALA A 153 -9.18 -6.92 1.90
CA ALA A 153 -9.66 -7.23 3.24
C ALA A 153 -8.99 -6.30 4.22
N TYR A 154 -9.76 -5.65 5.09
CA TYR A 154 -9.26 -4.69 6.07
C TYR A 154 -9.43 -5.20 7.49
N ASP A 155 -8.30 -5.43 8.16
CA ASP A 155 -8.22 -5.88 9.55
C ASP A 155 -7.13 -5.06 10.29
N GLY A 156 -7.01 -3.77 9.98
CA GLY A 156 -5.97 -2.88 10.53
C GLY A 156 -4.56 -3.06 9.92
N ASN A 157 -3.63 -2.20 10.32
CA ASN A 157 -2.26 -2.10 9.76
C ASN A 157 -2.18 -2.07 8.21
N VAL A 158 -3.10 -1.34 7.57
CA VAL A 158 -3.22 -1.31 6.12
C VAL A 158 -2.04 -0.62 5.43
N PHE A 159 -1.45 0.40 6.07
CA PHE A 159 -0.32 1.14 5.50
C PHE A 159 0.91 0.25 5.32
N ASP A 160 1.29 -0.52 6.35
CA ASP A 160 2.45 -1.41 6.28
C ASP A 160 2.26 -2.49 5.20
N ALA A 161 1.04 -3.04 5.09
CA ALA A 161 0.70 -4.00 4.04
C ALA A 161 0.74 -3.37 2.63
N ALA A 162 0.21 -2.15 2.48
CA ALA A 162 0.21 -1.41 1.23
C ALA A 162 1.63 -1.04 0.77
N LEU A 163 2.48 -0.57 1.68
CA LEU A 163 3.88 -0.24 1.37
C LEU A 163 4.65 -1.51 0.96
N LEU A 164 4.45 -2.62 1.67
CA LEU A 164 5.07 -3.89 1.31
C LEU A 164 4.61 -4.38 -0.07
N ALA A 165 3.32 -4.24 -0.38
CA ALA A 165 2.76 -4.59 -1.68
C ALA A 165 3.35 -3.71 -2.79
N LEU A 166 3.39 -2.39 -2.58
CA LEU A 166 3.95 -1.42 -3.52
C LEU A 166 5.42 -1.70 -3.81
N GLN A 167 6.24 -1.83 -2.77
CA GLN A 167 7.67 -2.10 -2.92
C GLN A 167 7.90 -3.42 -3.66
N THR A 168 7.13 -4.45 -3.32
CA THR A 168 7.25 -5.75 -3.99
C THR A 168 6.84 -5.64 -5.46
N ALA A 169 5.72 -4.97 -5.77
CA ALA A 169 5.28 -4.77 -7.14
C ALA A 169 6.34 -4.02 -7.97
N LEU A 170 6.93 -2.95 -7.41
CA LEU A 170 8.00 -2.20 -8.05
C LEU A 170 9.27 -3.04 -8.27
N LEU A 171 9.68 -3.87 -7.30
CA LEU A 171 10.84 -4.76 -7.43
C LEU A 171 10.74 -5.75 -8.59
N TYR A 172 9.51 -6.17 -8.93
CA TYR A 172 9.25 -7.09 -10.03
C TYR A 172 8.66 -6.40 -11.28
N THR A 173 8.61 -5.07 -11.29
CA THR A 173 8.12 -4.31 -12.44
C THR A 173 9.15 -4.34 -13.56
N LYS A 174 8.67 -4.65 -14.77
CA LYS A 174 9.43 -4.53 -16.01
C LYS A 174 8.69 -3.61 -16.95
N LEU A 175 9.35 -2.55 -17.39
CA LEU A 175 8.84 -1.64 -18.40
C LEU A 175 9.13 -2.17 -19.81
N PRO A 176 8.26 -1.89 -20.77
CA PRO A 176 8.61 -2.06 -22.16
C PRO A 176 9.71 -1.08 -22.56
N ARG A 177 10.52 -1.46 -23.55
CA ARG A 177 11.55 -0.56 -24.09
C ARG A 177 10.86 0.56 -24.85
N ALA A 178 11.10 1.79 -24.43
CA ALA A 178 10.70 2.99 -25.17
C ALA A 178 11.91 3.60 -25.86
N GLN A 179 11.73 4.09 -27.08
CA GLN A 179 12.74 4.81 -27.84
C GLN A 179 12.10 6.06 -28.45
N PHE A 180 12.75 7.20 -28.23
CA PHE A 180 12.38 8.46 -28.88
C PHE A 180 13.08 8.56 -30.23
N ASP A 181 12.34 8.91 -31.27
CA ASP A 181 12.87 9.24 -32.58
C ASP A 181 12.94 10.77 -32.71
N THR A 182 14.15 11.30 -32.82
CA THR A 182 14.41 12.74 -32.89
C THR A 182 13.87 13.37 -34.17
N ASP A 183 13.79 12.62 -35.27
CA ASP A 183 13.35 13.15 -36.57
C ASP A 183 11.83 13.29 -36.64
N THR A 184 11.11 12.31 -36.07
CA THR A 184 9.63 12.30 -36.08
C THR A 184 9.02 12.86 -34.80
N SER A 185 9.81 13.04 -33.74
CA SER A 185 9.34 13.37 -32.39
C SER A 185 8.30 12.37 -31.84
N ILE A 186 8.39 11.11 -32.27
CA ILE A 186 7.49 10.03 -31.85
C ILE A 186 8.22 9.07 -30.90
N VAL A 187 7.53 8.62 -29.86
CA VAL A 187 8.01 7.55 -28.98
C VAL A 187 7.47 6.21 -29.46
N THR A 188 8.37 5.28 -29.77
CA THR A 188 8.01 3.89 -30.08
C THR A 188 8.23 3.01 -28.86
N VAL A 189 7.21 2.22 -28.50
CA VAL A 189 7.23 1.33 -27.33
C VAL A 189 7.11 -0.12 -27.77
N THR A 190 8.00 -0.99 -27.29
CA THR A 190 7.91 -2.44 -27.55
C THR A 190 6.77 -3.08 -26.76
N LYS A 191 6.24 -4.22 -27.23
CA LYS A 191 5.23 -4.97 -26.47
C LYS A 191 5.82 -5.79 -25.34
N GLU A 192 7.07 -6.19 -25.45
CA GLU A 192 7.75 -7.03 -24.47
C GLU A 192 8.24 -6.20 -23.28
N LEU A 193 8.04 -6.72 -22.07
CA LEU A 193 8.46 -6.11 -20.81
C LEU A 193 9.89 -6.56 -20.48
N ILE A 194 10.87 -5.74 -20.84
CA ILE A 194 12.28 -6.13 -20.84
C ILE A 194 13.08 -5.36 -19.78
N GLN A 195 12.74 -4.11 -19.50
CA GLN A 195 13.56 -3.21 -18.69
C GLN A 195 13.12 -3.24 -17.22
N PRO A 196 13.88 -3.85 -16.29
CA PRO A 196 13.53 -3.83 -14.88
C PRO A 196 13.71 -2.43 -14.29
N ILE A 197 12.90 -2.11 -13.29
CA ILE A 197 13.06 -0.89 -12.48
C ILE A 197 14.04 -1.17 -11.35
N LEU A 198 15.00 -0.26 -11.16
CA LEU A 198 15.97 -0.33 -10.07
C LEU A 198 15.45 0.37 -8.83
N ILE A 199 15.29 -0.40 -7.76
CA ILE A 199 14.93 0.09 -6.43
C ILE A 199 16.22 0.43 -5.68
N ARG A 200 16.39 1.71 -5.32
CA ARG A 200 17.62 2.23 -4.70
C ARG A 200 17.84 1.67 -3.30
N ARG A 201 16.76 1.55 -2.51
CA ARG A 201 16.80 0.97 -1.17
C ARG A 201 15.50 0.29 -0.83
N ARG A 202 15.52 -0.67 0.08
CA ARG A 202 14.31 -1.31 0.60
C ARG A 202 13.86 -0.57 1.86
N VAL A 203 12.58 -0.21 1.89
CA VAL A 203 11.90 0.45 3.01
C VAL A 203 10.88 -0.53 3.59
N TYR A 204 10.81 -0.57 4.92
CA TYR A 204 9.82 -1.35 5.66
C TYR A 204 9.14 -0.41 6.66
N ALA A 205 7.82 -0.48 6.74
CA ALA A 205 7.06 0.23 7.74
C ALA A 205 6.78 -0.68 8.94
N ALA A 206 6.76 -0.08 10.13
CA ALA A 206 6.32 -0.72 11.35
C ALA A 206 5.43 0.28 12.10
N SER A 207 4.13 0.00 12.13
CA SER A 207 3.15 0.83 12.83
C SER A 207 2.98 0.37 14.28
N PHE A 208 2.99 1.33 15.21
CA PHE A 208 2.77 1.10 16.64
C PHE A 208 1.49 1.80 17.08
N ALA A 209 0.69 1.11 17.88
CA ALA A 209 -0.48 1.69 18.54
C ALA A 209 -0.13 1.99 20.00
N TYR A 210 -0.45 3.20 20.45
CA TYR A 210 -0.27 3.62 21.84
C TYR A 210 -1.63 3.69 22.52
N PHE A 211 -1.74 3.07 23.69
CA PHE A 211 -2.94 3.09 24.53
C PHE A 211 -2.59 3.79 25.84
N THR A 212 -3.26 4.91 26.11
CA THR A 212 -3.22 5.56 27.42
C THR A 212 -4.07 4.76 28.41
N GLU A 213 -3.63 4.69 29.67
CA GLU A 213 -4.40 4.12 30.78
C GLU A 213 -5.78 4.78 30.98
#